data_AF-A0A8J2NQ88-F1
#
_entry.id   AF-A0A8J2NQ88-F1
#
_cell.length_a   1.000
_cell.length_b   1.000
_cell.length_c   1.000
_cell.angle_alpha   90.00
_cell.angle_beta   90.00
_cell.angle_gamma   90.00
#
_symmetry.space_group_name_H-M   'P 1'
#
loop_
_entity.id
_entity.type
_entity.pdbx_description
1 polymer ?
#
loop_
_entity_poly.entity_id
_entity_poly.type
_entity_poly.pdbx_seq_one_letter_code
_entity_poly.pdbx_strand_id
1 'polypeptide(L)'
;MRYLSELFLFYAIIIGTCFNSNLMSFLTLPEFEHAPETPEELWKMLEYEIRLTNIPGAACDQFFSHTKNSMYIDIKKRMKVVPLSAMTQSMMETALGPKSVQINYDLLGQIDLAENMTLHKAFRPMKMSRTPIFDLPISFVLRKYSKLTET
;
A
#
# COMPACT_ATOMS: atom_id res chain seq x y z
N MET A 1 -39.49 -2.43 47.51
CA MET A 1 -38.18 -3.11 47.32
C MET A 1 -38.14 -3.96 46.06
N ARG A 2 -39.05 -4.94 45.88
CA ARG A 2 -39.05 -5.89 44.74
C ARG A 2 -39.05 -5.23 43.34
N TYR A 3 -39.94 -4.27 43.11
CA TYR A 3 -40.00 -3.49 41.86
C TYR A 3 -38.75 -2.63 41.61
N LEU A 4 -38.10 -2.16 42.68
CA LEU A 4 -36.89 -1.32 42.58
C LEU A 4 -35.68 -2.17 42.18
N SER A 5 -35.58 -3.41 42.70
CA SER A 5 -34.56 -4.38 42.28
C SER A 5 -34.76 -4.87 40.84
N GLU A 6 -36.01 -5.04 40.39
CA GLU A 6 -36.32 -5.43 39.01
C GLU A 6 -35.95 -4.31 38.02
N LEU A 7 -36.27 -3.06 38.34
CA LEU A 7 -35.85 -1.88 37.56
C LEU A 7 -34.32 -1.74 37.51
N PHE A 8 -33.64 -1.97 38.63
CA PHE A 8 -32.18 -1.92 38.68
C PHE A 8 -31.54 -3.03 37.83
N LEU A 9 -32.13 -4.22 37.83
CA LEU A 9 -31.66 -5.34 37.01
C LEU A 9 -31.86 -5.06 35.52
N PHE A 10 -33.00 -4.49 35.12
CA PHE A 10 -33.22 -4.03 33.75
C PHE A 10 -32.22 -2.96 33.32
N TYR A 11 -31.96 -1.98 34.20
CA TYR A 11 -30.99 -0.92 33.94
C TYR A 11 -29.56 -1.47 33.76
N ALA A 12 -29.15 -2.41 34.60
CA ALA A 12 -27.85 -3.07 34.49
C ALA A 12 -27.70 -3.86 33.18
N ILE A 13 -28.75 -4.55 32.74
CA ILE A 13 -28.76 -5.27 31.46
C ILE A 13 -28.61 -4.28 30.30
N ILE A 14 -29.35 -3.16 30.31
CA ILE A 14 -29.28 -2.14 29.24
C ILE A 14 -27.86 -1.57 29.14
N ILE A 15 -27.25 -1.18 30.26
CA ILE A 15 -25.86 -0.69 30.28
C ILE A 15 -24.89 -1.75 29.76
N GLY A 16 -25.03 -3.00 30.22
CA GLY A 16 -24.20 -4.11 29.77
C GLY A 16 -24.29 -4.35 28.25
N THR A 17 -25.50 -4.28 27.70
CA THR A 17 -25.72 -4.40 26.24
C THR A 17 -25.17 -3.21 25.47
N CYS A 18 -25.32 -1.98 25.97
CA CYS A 18 -24.73 -0.80 25.32
C CYS A 18 -23.21 -0.85 25.33
N PHE A 19 -22.60 -1.29 26.44
CA PHE A 19 -21.16 -1.46 26.53
C PHE A 19 -20.66 -2.54 25.56
N ASN A 20 -21.32 -3.70 25.52
CA ASN A 20 -20.98 -4.77 24.58
C ASN A 20 -21.20 -4.37 23.12
N SER A 21 -22.23 -3.58 22.82
CA SER A 21 -22.46 -3.06 21.47
C SER A 21 -21.39 -2.06 21.05
N ASN A 22 -20.97 -1.17 21.94
CA ASN A 22 -19.88 -0.23 21.65
C ASN A 22 -18.53 -0.94 21.53
N LEU A 23 -18.29 -1.92 22.39
CA LEU A 23 -17.09 -2.77 22.31
C LEU A 23 -17.09 -3.57 21.01
N MET A 24 -18.22 -4.16 20.62
CA MET A 24 -18.32 -4.85 19.33
C MET A 24 -18.14 -3.89 18.18
N SER A 25 -18.78 -2.73 18.15
CA SER A 25 -18.53 -1.72 17.11
C SER A 25 -17.07 -1.31 17.01
N PHE A 26 -16.34 -1.27 18.13
CA PHE A 26 -14.90 -1.01 18.15
C PHE A 26 -14.08 -2.21 17.67
N LEU A 27 -14.44 -3.43 18.04
CA LEU A 27 -13.77 -4.67 17.63
C LEU A 27 -14.11 -5.07 16.18
N THR A 28 -15.28 -4.69 15.70
CA THR A 28 -15.78 -4.87 14.34
C THR A 28 -15.61 -3.62 13.50
N LEU A 29 -14.83 -2.62 13.96
CA LEU A 29 -14.36 -1.55 13.08
C LEU A 29 -13.80 -2.27 11.85
N PRO A 30 -14.44 -2.15 10.68
CA PRO A 30 -13.94 -2.78 9.48
C PRO A 30 -12.54 -2.20 9.29
N GLU A 31 -11.57 -3.11 9.17
CA GLU A 31 -10.18 -2.90 8.77
C GLU A 31 -9.78 -1.43 8.66
N PHE A 32 -8.85 -0.99 9.52
CA PHE A 32 -7.97 0.16 9.27
C PHE A 32 -7.84 0.40 7.76
N GLU A 33 -8.47 1.46 7.26
CA GLU A 33 -8.46 1.95 5.88
C GLU A 33 -7.98 0.94 4.84
N HIS A 34 -8.91 0.32 4.12
CA HIS A 34 -8.61 -0.68 3.09
C HIS A 34 -7.55 -0.15 2.10
N ALA A 35 -6.30 -0.59 2.29
CA ALA A 35 -5.19 -0.19 1.45
C ALA A 35 -5.43 -0.68 0.03
N PRO A 36 -5.16 0.13 -1.00
CA PRO A 36 -5.42 -0.25 -2.38
C PRO A 36 -4.61 -1.49 -2.75
N GLU A 37 -5.30 -2.56 -3.15
CA GLU A 37 -4.68 -3.82 -3.57
C GLU A 37 -4.45 -3.87 -5.08
N THR A 38 -5.10 -2.97 -5.83
CA THR A 38 -5.02 -2.86 -7.30
C THR A 38 -4.75 -1.42 -7.76
N PRO A 39 -4.12 -1.23 -8.94
CA PRO A 39 -3.94 0.09 -9.53
C PRO A 39 -5.26 0.85 -9.75
N GLU A 40 -6.34 0.12 -10.06
CA GLU A 40 -7.69 0.67 -10.25
C GLU A 40 -8.27 1.24 -8.95
N GLU A 41 -8.05 0.55 -7.82
CA GLU A 41 -8.43 1.05 -6.50
C GLU A 41 -7.63 2.29 -6.12
N LEU A 42 -6.31 2.28 -6.34
CA LEU A 42 -5.44 3.44 -6.12
C LEU A 42 -5.87 4.66 -6.95
N TRP A 43 -6.37 4.42 -8.16
CA TRP A 43 -6.92 5.48 -9.00
C TRP A 43 -8.20 6.08 -8.42
N LYS A 44 -9.12 5.25 -7.93
CA LYS A 44 -10.39 5.69 -7.33
C LYS A 44 -10.20 6.37 -5.96
N MET A 45 -9.22 5.92 -5.19
CA MET A 45 -8.92 6.45 -3.86
C MET A 45 -8.02 7.70 -3.98
N LEU A 46 -8.64 8.87 -4.03
CA LEU A 46 -7.94 10.14 -4.21
C LEU A 46 -7.17 10.63 -2.98
N GLU A 47 -7.47 10.04 -1.82
CA GLU A 47 -6.95 10.45 -0.51
C GLU A 47 -5.52 9.98 -0.26
N TYR A 48 -5.01 9.05 -1.07
CA TYR A 48 -3.66 8.52 -0.89
C TYR A 48 -2.60 9.44 -1.52
N GLU A 49 -1.56 9.75 -0.76
CA GLU A 49 -0.33 10.36 -1.28
C GLU A 49 0.47 9.31 -2.05
N ILE A 50 0.66 9.53 -3.36
CA ILE A 50 1.39 8.61 -4.22
C ILE A 50 2.82 9.09 -4.37
N ARG A 51 3.77 8.26 -3.95
CA ARG A 51 5.21 8.48 -4.10
C ARG A 51 5.75 7.53 -5.13
N LEU A 52 6.60 8.02 -6.01
CA LEU A 52 7.31 7.21 -6.99
C LEU A 52 8.80 7.33 -6.71
N THR A 53 9.45 6.23 -6.35
CA THR A 53 10.92 6.21 -6.41
C THR A 53 11.31 6.08 -7.86
N ASN A 54 11.87 7.17 -8.39
CA ASN A 54 12.24 7.24 -9.78
C ASN A 54 13.75 7.31 -9.94
N ILE A 55 14.22 6.61 -10.97
CA ILE A 55 15.54 6.82 -11.54
C ILE A 55 15.25 7.51 -12.88
N PRO A 56 15.70 8.76 -13.10
CA PRO A 56 15.45 9.47 -14.35
C PRO A 56 15.84 8.61 -15.55
N GLY A 57 14.92 8.45 -16.51
CA GLY A 57 15.13 7.62 -17.70
C GLY A 57 14.99 6.11 -17.52
N ALA A 58 14.68 5.61 -16.32
CA ALA A 58 14.43 4.19 -16.09
C ALA A 58 13.05 3.74 -16.60
N ALA A 59 12.81 2.44 -16.60
CA ALA A 59 11.62 1.83 -17.19
C ALA A 59 10.30 2.37 -16.63
N CYS A 60 10.25 2.66 -15.32
CA CYS A 60 9.07 3.25 -14.68
C CYS A 60 8.79 4.69 -15.17
N ASP A 61 9.83 5.52 -15.30
CA ASP A 61 9.74 6.88 -15.84
C ASP A 61 9.25 6.89 -17.29
N GLN A 62 9.80 5.97 -18.10
CA GLN A 62 9.42 5.79 -19.50
C GLN A 62 7.99 5.29 -19.63
N PHE A 63 7.56 4.35 -18.77
CA PHE A 63 6.19 3.85 -18.75
C PHE A 63 5.19 4.98 -18.51
N PHE A 64 5.36 5.76 -17.45
CA PHE A 64 4.45 6.88 -17.16
C PHE A 64 4.56 8.03 -18.17
N SER A 65 5.65 8.13 -18.93
CA SER A 65 5.81 9.14 -19.98
C SER A 65 5.20 8.75 -21.32
N HIS A 66 5.11 7.45 -21.61
CA HIS A 66 4.58 6.93 -22.87
C HIS A 66 3.23 6.21 -22.76
N THR A 67 2.68 6.07 -21.55
CA THR A 67 1.38 5.45 -21.34
C THR A 67 0.25 6.25 -21.99
N LYS A 68 -0.67 5.54 -22.65
CA LYS A 68 -1.89 6.10 -23.24
C LYS A 68 -3.13 5.89 -22.36
N ASN A 69 -2.99 5.13 -21.28
CA ASN A 69 -4.11 4.82 -20.39
C ASN A 69 -4.42 6.04 -19.50
N SER A 70 -5.67 6.52 -19.57
CA SER A 70 -6.12 7.68 -18.80
C SER A 70 -5.92 7.50 -17.29
N MET A 71 -6.09 6.28 -16.77
CA MET A 71 -5.87 5.95 -15.37
C MET A 71 -4.44 6.28 -14.93
N TYR A 72 -3.44 5.77 -15.64
CA TYR A 72 -2.04 6.00 -15.28
C TYR A 72 -1.59 7.44 -15.51
N ILE A 73 -2.20 8.14 -16.47
CA ILE A 73 -1.98 9.59 -16.67
C ILE A 73 -2.47 10.36 -15.43
N ASP A 74 -3.64 10.02 -14.89
CA ASP A 74 -4.20 10.70 -13.71
C ASP A 74 -3.46 10.34 -12.42
N ILE A 75 -3.01 9.09 -12.29
CA ILE A 75 -2.10 8.69 -11.20
C ILE A 75 -0.81 9.53 -11.31
N LYS A 76 -0.21 9.66 -12.50
CA LYS A 76 1.05 10.42 -12.71
C LYS A 76 0.93 11.87 -12.28
N LYS A 77 -0.21 12.52 -12.56
CA LYS A 77 -0.45 13.92 -12.13
C LYS A 77 -0.39 14.10 -10.61
N ARG A 78 -0.73 13.05 -9.84
CA ARG A 78 -0.74 13.06 -8.36
C ARG A 78 0.58 12.55 -7.76
N MET A 79 1.46 11.96 -8.55
CA MET A 79 2.70 11.37 -8.04
C MET A 79 3.72 12.44 -7.63
N LYS A 80 4.33 12.23 -6.47
CA LYS A 80 5.57 12.92 -6.08
C LYS A 80 6.76 12.05 -6.42
N VAL A 81 7.67 12.58 -7.22
CA VAL A 81 8.89 11.88 -7.62
C VAL A 81 9.94 12.02 -6.52
N VAL A 82 10.48 10.90 -6.08
CA VAL A 82 11.53 10.81 -5.06
C VAL A 82 12.77 10.18 -5.68
N PRO A 83 13.97 10.75 -5.49
CA PRO A 83 15.21 10.17 -6.02
C PRO A 83 15.53 8.82 -5.35
N LEU A 84 16.19 7.93 -6.09
CA LEU A 84 16.60 6.61 -5.58
C LEU A 84 17.44 6.67 -4.29
N SER A 85 18.29 7.69 -4.14
CA SER A 85 19.11 7.88 -2.94
C SER A 85 18.28 8.07 -1.67
N ALA A 86 17.02 8.48 -1.79
CA ALA A 86 16.08 8.66 -0.69
C ALA A 86 15.03 7.54 -0.62
N MET A 87 15.20 6.43 -1.36
CA MET A 87 14.22 5.33 -1.43
C MET A 87 13.88 4.77 -0.05
N THR A 88 14.90 4.39 0.73
CA THR A 88 14.72 3.80 2.07
C THR A 88 13.99 4.76 3.01
N GLN A 89 14.34 6.05 2.98
CA GLN A 89 13.65 7.07 3.77
C GLN A 89 12.19 7.23 3.32
N SER A 90 11.95 7.29 2.01
CA SER A 90 10.61 7.40 1.44
C SER A 90 9.72 6.21 1.79
N MET A 91 10.29 5.01 1.83
CA MET A 91 9.59 3.79 2.25
C MET A 91 9.25 3.83 3.73
N MET A 92 10.17 4.29 4.58
CA MET A 92 9.88 4.45 5.99
C MET A 92 8.80 5.50 6.24
N GLU A 93 8.85 6.63 5.51
CA GLU A 93 7.79 7.64 5.54
C GLU A 93 6.45 7.09 5.02
N THR A 94 6.46 6.18 4.04
CA THR A 94 5.25 5.52 3.54
C THR A 94 4.70 4.50 4.53
N ALA A 95 5.58 3.75 5.20
CA ALA A 95 5.20 2.77 6.22
C ALA A 95 4.60 3.42 7.47
N LEU A 96 5.03 4.63 7.80
CA LEU A 96 4.61 5.37 9.00
C LEU A 96 3.55 6.45 8.70
N GLY A 97 3.41 6.85 7.43
CA GLY A 97 2.54 7.93 7.00
C GLY A 97 1.09 7.47 6.79
N PRO A 98 0.08 8.21 7.32
CA PRO A 98 -1.31 7.89 7.05
C PRO A 98 -1.60 8.05 5.56
N LYS A 99 -2.28 7.07 4.95
CA LYS A 99 -2.70 7.07 3.53
C LYS A 99 -1.58 7.40 2.55
N SER A 100 -0.47 6.69 2.61
CA SER A 100 0.62 6.84 1.66
C SER A 100 0.89 5.54 0.92
N VAL A 101 1.21 5.65 -0.37
CA VAL A 101 1.52 4.52 -1.26
C VAL A 101 2.78 4.84 -2.03
N GLN A 102 3.69 3.87 -2.09
CA GLN A 102 4.92 3.98 -2.87
C GLN A 102 4.92 3.01 -4.04
N ILE A 103 5.13 3.55 -5.23
CA ILE A 103 5.34 2.79 -6.46
C ILE A 103 6.84 2.52 -6.59
N ASN A 104 7.21 1.24 -6.58
CA ASN A 104 8.58 0.74 -6.71
C ASN A 104 8.64 -0.47 -7.65
N TYR A 105 9.86 -0.86 -8.02
CA TYR A 105 10.10 -2.17 -8.63
C TYR A 105 9.77 -3.28 -7.62
N ASP A 106 8.98 -4.27 -8.05
CA ASP A 106 8.48 -5.36 -7.19
C ASP A 106 9.61 -6.08 -6.44
N LEU A 107 10.69 -6.44 -7.15
CA LEU A 107 11.86 -7.10 -6.55
C LEU A 107 12.51 -6.27 -5.43
N LEU A 108 12.65 -4.95 -5.62
CA LEU A 108 13.23 -4.07 -4.60
C LEU A 108 12.30 -3.98 -3.38
N GLY A 109 10.98 -3.86 -3.61
CA GLY A 109 10.00 -3.87 -2.54
C GLY A 109 10.04 -5.16 -1.71
N GLN A 110 10.15 -6.32 -2.37
CA GLN A 110 10.26 -7.62 -1.70
C GLN A 110 11.54 -7.77 -0.87
N ILE A 111 12.69 -7.29 -1.39
CA ILE A 111 13.96 -7.29 -0.65
C ILE A 111 13.83 -6.39 0.59
N ASP A 112 13.32 -5.17 0.43
CA ASP A 112 13.15 -4.24 1.55
C ASP A 112 12.14 -4.74 2.59
N LEU A 113 11.07 -5.43 2.16
CA LEU A 113 10.14 -6.12 3.06
C LEU A 113 10.81 -7.27 3.79
N ALA A 114 11.68 -8.03 3.12
CA ALA A 114 12.43 -9.12 3.72
C ALA A 114 13.44 -8.63 4.76
N GLU A 115 14.15 -7.52 4.48
CA GLU A 115 15.21 -6.97 5.32
C GLU A 115 14.66 -6.17 6.52
N ASN A 116 13.57 -5.40 6.34
CA ASN A 116 12.94 -4.63 7.42
C ASN A 116 12.10 -5.48 8.40
N MET A 117 11.98 -6.80 8.18
CA MET A 117 11.30 -7.73 9.09
C MET A 117 12.09 -8.09 10.37
N THR A 118 13.26 -7.49 10.60
CA THR A 118 14.18 -7.91 11.66
C THR A 118 13.91 -7.32 13.06
N LEU A 119 12.98 -6.38 13.22
CA LEU A 119 12.70 -5.79 14.55
C LEU A 119 11.60 -6.49 15.36
N HIS A 120 10.51 -6.99 14.75
CA HIS A 120 9.53 -7.88 15.39
C HIS A 120 8.65 -8.56 14.33
N LYS A 121 8.50 -9.90 14.34
CA LYS A 121 7.65 -10.65 13.39
C LYS A 121 6.18 -10.19 13.31
N ALA A 122 5.68 -9.52 14.36
CA ALA A 122 4.31 -9.03 14.45
C ALA A 122 4.11 -7.61 13.84
N PHE A 123 5.19 -6.86 13.60
CA PHE A 123 5.10 -5.51 13.04
C PHE A 123 5.45 -5.56 11.55
N ARG A 124 4.41 -5.58 10.71
CA ARG A 124 4.52 -5.53 9.24
C ARG A 124 3.83 -4.27 8.73
N PRO A 125 4.50 -3.11 8.75
CA PRO A 125 3.87 -1.83 8.45
C PRO A 125 3.64 -1.63 6.94
N MET A 126 4.19 -2.50 6.09
CA MET A 126 4.07 -2.42 4.63
C MET A 126 3.40 -3.67 4.07
N LYS A 127 2.55 -3.46 3.07
CA LYS A 127 1.87 -4.51 2.31
C LYS A 127 2.07 -4.22 0.82
N MET A 128 2.46 -5.24 0.05
CA MET A 128 2.53 -5.13 -1.41
C MET A 128 1.13 -5.21 -2.02
N SER A 129 0.94 -4.47 -3.11
CA SER A 129 -0.19 -4.65 -4.02
C SER A 129 -0.28 -6.11 -4.48
N ARG A 130 -1.49 -6.62 -4.70
CA ARG A 130 -1.68 -7.99 -5.23
C ARG A 130 -1.30 -8.07 -6.70
N THR A 131 -1.47 -6.97 -7.42
CA THR A 131 -1.24 -6.89 -8.86
C THR A 131 -0.16 -5.86 -9.17
N PRO A 132 0.87 -6.21 -9.96
CA PRO A 132 1.84 -5.25 -10.43
C PRO A 132 1.19 -4.25 -11.38
N ILE A 133 1.71 -3.01 -11.42
CA ILE A 133 1.25 -1.98 -12.37
C ILE A 133 1.59 -2.39 -13.81
N PHE A 134 2.74 -3.03 -14.01
CA PHE A 134 3.18 -3.61 -15.27
C PHE A 134 4.29 -4.63 -15.01
N ASP A 135 4.31 -5.70 -15.79
CA ASP A 135 5.35 -6.73 -15.71
C ASP A 135 6.59 -6.31 -16.50
N LEU A 136 7.73 -6.24 -15.81
CA LEU A 136 9.04 -5.98 -16.42
C LEU A 136 9.94 -7.21 -16.27
N PRO A 137 10.15 -8.00 -17.34
CA PRO A 137 11.18 -9.02 -17.32
C PRO A 137 12.57 -8.37 -17.35
N ILE A 138 13.51 -8.92 -16.57
CA ILE A 138 14.92 -8.56 -16.65
C ILE A 138 15.58 -9.41 -17.74
N SER A 139 16.17 -8.77 -18.74
CA SER A 139 16.81 -9.44 -19.87
C SER A 139 18.18 -8.84 -20.20
N PHE A 140 19.09 -9.64 -20.75
CA PHE A 140 20.35 -9.13 -21.29
C PHE A 140 20.14 -8.55 -22.68
N VAL A 141 20.74 -7.39 -22.94
CA VAL A 141 20.76 -6.77 -24.28
C VAL A 141 22.07 -7.15 -24.96
N LEU A 142 21.97 -7.91 -26.05
CA LEU A 142 23.11 -8.25 -26.89
C LEU A 142 23.12 -7.39 -28.15
N ARG A 143 24.31 -7.10 -28.67
CA ARG A 143 24.46 -6.39 -29.94
C ARG A 143 23.79 -7.20 -31.05
N LYS A 144 22.92 -6.55 -31.82
CA LYS A 144 22.33 -7.11 -33.05
C LYS A 144 23.49 -7.52 -33.98
N TYR A 145 23.54 -8.80 -34.38
CA TYR A 145 24.62 -9.44 -35.16
C TYR A 145 25.91 -9.78 -34.40
N SER A 146 25.84 -9.98 -33.08
CA SER A 146 26.95 -10.62 -32.38
C SER A 146 26.99 -12.11 -32.72
N LYS A 147 28.19 -12.70 -32.83
CA LYS A 147 28.33 -14.17 -32.90
C LYS A 147 27.69 -14.88 -31.69
N LEU A 148 27.50 -14.16 -30.58
CA LEU A 148 26.86 -14.66 -29.36
C LEU A 148 25.31 -14.62 -29.41
N THR A 149 24.71 -14.06 -30.48
CA THR A 149 23.26 -14.02 -30.70
C THR A 149 22.76 -15.02 -31.75
N GLU A 150 23.67 -15.75 -32.39
CA GLU A 150 23.37 -16.79 -33.39
C GLU A 150 23.45 -18.18 -32.73
N THR A 151 22.45 -18.52 -31.92
CA THR A 151 22.22 -19.89 -31.42
C THR A 151 20.73 -20.17 -31.37
#